data_AF-A0A921MYU0-F1
#
_entry.id   AF-A0A921MYU0-F1
#
_cell.length_a   1.000
_cell.length_b   1.000
_cell.length_c   1.000
_cell.angle_alpha   90.00
_cell.angle_beta   90.00
_cell.angle_gamma   90.00
#
_symmetry.space_group_name_H-M   'P 1'
#
loop_
_entity.id
_entity.type
_entity.pdbx_description
1 polymer ?
#
loop_
_entity_poly.entity_id
_entity_poly.type
_entity_poly.pdbx_seq_one_letter_code
_entity_poly.pdbx_strand_id
1 'polypeptide(L)' 'MPIMKKNLQFKKAELVFEDDRVIVLEELKDDTVETDLVEKLRMFEGQKGLSISVSLENNA' A
#
# COMPACT_ATOMS: atom_id res chain seq x y z
N MET A 1 -27.06 0.13 2.43
CA MET A 1 -26.00 -0.69 3.07
C MET A 1 -24.88 0.25 3.50
N PRO A 2 -24.35 0.18 4.72
CA PRO A 2 -23.19 0.98 5.09
C PRO A 2 -22.02 0.51 4.23
N ILE A 3 -21.48 1.38 3.40
CA ILE A 3 -20.25 1.13 2.65
C ILE A 3 -19.15 1.08 3.71
N MET A 4 -18.71 -0.12 4.11
CA MET A 4 -17.49 -0.26 4.90
C MET A 4 -16.36 0.37 4.09
N LYS A 5 -15.85 1.51 4.55
CA LYS A 5 -14.68 2.14 3.94
C LYS A 5 -13.50 1.21 4.12
N LYS A 6 -13.15 0.50 3.06
CA LYS A 6 -11.85 -0.16 2.94
C LYS A 6 -10.82 0.96 2.82
N ASN A 7 -9.94 1.08 3.80
CA ASN A 7 -8.82 2.00 3.76
C ASN A 7 -7.54 1.16 3.74
N LEU A 8 -6.67 1.41 2.75
CA LEU A 8 -5.35 0.80 2.66
C LEU A 8 -4.33 1.91 2.84
N GLN A 9 -3.53 1.81 3.89
CA GLN A 9 -2.50 2.79 4.23
C GLN A 9 -1.26 2.04 4.69
N PHE A 10 -0.14 2.35 4.05
CA PHE A 10 1.20 1.92 4.45
C PHE A 10 1.94 3.12 5.02
N LYS A 11 2.81 2.92 6.01
CA LYS A 11 3.58 4.01 6.64
C LYS A 11 5.05 3.65 6.68
N LYS A 12 5.93 4.67 6.56
CA LYS A 12 7.39 4.47 6.51
C LYS A 12 7.77 3.35 5.55
N ALA A 13 7.18 3.43 4.37
CA ALA A 13 7.14 2.36 3.41
C ALA A 13 8.10 2.63 2.25
N GLU A 14 8.85 1.61 1.85
CA GLU A 14 9.61 1.59 0.60
C GLU A 14 8.84 0.78 -0.46
N LEU A 15 8.85 1.25 -1.71
CA LEU A 15 8.28 0.53 -2.85
C LEU A 15 9.39 -0.11 -3.67
N VAL A 16 9.39 -1.44 -3.71
CA VAL A 16 10.31 -2.24 -4.49
C VAL A 16 9.56 -2.87 -5.67
N PHE A 17 10.04 -2.62 -6.88
CA PHE A 17 9.48 -3.18 -8.11
C PHE A 17 10.29 -4.42 -8.51
N GLU A 18 9.60 -5.55 -8.63
CA GLU A 18 10.11 -6.79 -9.20
C GLU A 18 9.41 -7.05 -10.55
N ASP A 19 9.90 -7.99 -11.35
CA ASP A 19 9.44 -8.21 -12.73
C ASP A 19 7.90 -8.34 -12.86
N ASP A 20 7.24 -8.98 -11.89
CA ASP A 20 5.78 -9.22 -11.90
C ASP A 20 5.05 -8.67 -10.65
N ARG A 21 5.75 -8.00 -9.73
CA ARG A 21 5.20 -7.62 -8.42
C ARG A 21 5.67 -6.24 -7.96
N VAL A 22 4.85 -5.62 -7.13
CA VAL A 22 5.23 -4.41 -6.39
C VAL A 22 5.16 -4.75 -4.92
N ILE A 23 6.30 -4.76 -4.25
CA ILE A 23 6.43 -5.04 -2.82
C ILE A 23 6.50 -3.71 -2.07
N VAL A 24 5.71 -3.62 -1.01
CA VAL A 24 5.80 -2.57 0.01
C VAL A 24 6.59 -3.15 1.18
N LEU A 25 7.73 -2.55 1.49
CA LEU A 25 8.50 -2.86 2.68
C LEU A 25 8.17 -1.83 3.76
N GLU A 26 7.56 -2.25 4.86
CA GLU A 26 7.31 -1.39 6.03
C GLU A 26 8.37 -1.65 7.09
N GLU A 27 9.22 -0.66 7.36
CA GLU A 27 10.19 -0.74 8.45
C GLU A 27 9.50 -0.49 9.79
N LEU A 28 9.41 -1.54 10.60
CA LEU A 28 9.02 -1.47 12.01
C LEU A 28 10.28 -1.37 12.88
N LYS A 29 10.09 -1.08 14.17
CA LYS A 29 11.23 -0.91 15.10
C LYS A 29 12.10 -2.16 15.24
N ASP A 30 11.49 -3.33 15.13
CA ASP A 30 12.11 -4.62 15.42
C ASP A 30 12.00 -5.62 14.24
N ASP A 31 11.34 -5.22 13.15
CA ASP A 31 11.06 -6.11 12.02
C ASP A 31 10.82 -5.34 10.72
N THR A 32 10.93 -6.02 9.59
CA THR A 32 10.52 -5.50 8.27
C THR A 32 9.37 -6.33 7.75
N VAL A 33 8.24 -5.67 7.47
CA VAL A 33 7.05 -6.34 6.94
C VAL A 33 7.01 -6.16 5.43
N GLU A 34 7.06 -7.28 4.70
CA GLU A 34 6.89 -7.29 3.26
C GLU A 34 5.42 -7.51 2.89
N THR A 35 4.88 -6.66 2.03
CA THR A 35 3.51 -6.79 1.54
C THR A 35 3.45 -6.63 0.03
N ASP A 36 2.85 -7.61 -0.67
CA ASP A 36 2.52 -7.45 -2.09
C ASP A 36 1.39 -6.42 -2.25
N LEU A 37 1.73 -5.27 -2.83
CA LEU A 37 0.81 -4.16 -3.06
C LEU A 37 -0.29 -4.53 -4.06
N VAL A 38 0.06 -5.30 -5.09
CA VAL A 38 -0.89 -5.70 -6.14
C VAL A 38 -1.99 -6.56 -5.53
N GLU A 39 -1.63 -7.52 -4.67
CA GLU A 39 -2.61 -8.32 -3.93
C GLU A 39 -3.52 -7.46 -3.06
N LYS A 40 -2.99 -6.47 -2.35
CA LYS A 40 -3.80 -5.57 -1.52
C LYS A 40 -4.74 -4.71 -2.37
N LEU A 41 -4.29 -4.21 -3.51
CA LEU A 41 -5.11 -3.40 -4.41
C LEU A 41 -6.29 -4.19 -5.00
N ARG A 42 -6.19 -5.51 -5.15
CA ARG A 42 -7.31 -6.37 -5.60
C ARG A 42 -8.55 -6.25 -4.72
N MET A 43 -8.44 -5.86 -3.46
CA MET A 43 -9.61 -5.66 -2.59
C MET A 43 -10.54 -4.52 -3.04
N PHE A 44 -10.06 -3.66 -3.93
CA PHE A 44 -10.76 -2.51 -4.54
C PHE A 44 -11.15 -2.78 -6.00
N GLU A 45 -10.92 -3.97 -6.52
CA GLU A 45 -11.27 -4.32 -7.89
C GLU A 45 -12.77 -4.08 -8.17
N GLY A 46 -13.07 -3.46 -9.32
CA GLY A 46 -14.43 -3.09 -9.71
C GLY A 46 -15.01 -1.86 -9.02
N GLN A 47 -14.31 -1.25 -8.05
CA GLN A 47 -14.75 0.00 -7.42
C GLN A 47 -14.38 1.22 -8.28
N LYS A 48 -15.26 2.23 -8.29
CA LYS A 48 -15.10 3.49 -9.04
C LYS A 48 -14.96 4.67 -8.07
N GLY A 49 -14.31 5.74 -8.51
CA GLY A 49 -14.09 6.94 -7.69
C GLY A 49 -12.99 6.77 -6.63
N LEU A 50 -12.01 5.89 -6.89
CA LEU A 50 -10.85 5.70 -6.02
C LEU A 50 -9.94 6.93 -6.08
N SER A 51 -9.38 7.31 -4.94
CA SER A 51 -8.30 8.29 -4.83
C SER A 51 -7.07 7.57 -4.28
N ILE A 52 -6.00 7.51 -5.06
CA ILE A 52 -4.73 6.89 -4.68
C ILE A 52 -3.72 8.03 -4.53
N SER A 53 -3.10 8.12 -3.36
CA SER A 53 -2.10 9.15 -3.04
C SER A 53 -0.80 8.48 -2.65
N VAL A 54 0.31 8.93 -3.25
CA VAL A 54 1.67 8.56 -2.85
C VAL A 54 2.38 9.85 -2.47
N SER A 55 2.87 9.90 -1.24
CA SER A 55 3.55 11.08 -0.69
C SER A 55 4.84 10.61 -0.02
N LEU A 56 5.93 11.33 -0.23
CA LEU A 56 7.17 11.09 0.49
C LEU A 56 7.10 11.78 1.85
N GLU A 57 7.41 11.05 2.92
CA GLU A 57 7.73 11.67 4.19
C GLU A 57 9.11 12.32 4.02
N ASN A 58 9.18 13.63 4.18
CA ASN A 58 10.33 14.46 3.86
C ASN A 58 11.60 13.92 4.55
N ASN A 59 12.49 13.26 3.80
CA ASN A 59 13.84 12.92 4.26
C ASN A 59 14.71 14.16 4.05
N ALA A 60 14.79 15.00 5.08
CA ALA A 60 15.84 16.01 5.26
C ALA A 60 16.71 15.60 6.46
#